data_AF-A0A4Y2IGZ3-F1
#
_entry.id   AF-A0A4Y2IGZ3-F1
#
_cell.length_a   1.000
_cell.length_b   1.000
_cell.length_c   1.000
_cell.angle_alpha   90.00
_cell.angle_beta   90.00
_cell.angle_gamma   90.00
#
_symmetry.space_group_name_H-M   'P 1'
#
loop_
_entity.id
_entity.type
_entity.pdbx_description
1 polymer ?
#
loop_
_entity_poly.entity_id
_entity_poly.type
_entity_poly.pdbx_seq_one_letter_code
_entity_poly.pdbx_strand_id
1 'polypeptide(L)'
;MPGKKAADESLTLDQELKNSMLECIDRFQQEVDTRCKGMDCISDRFAVLESSNLIETSKTELPKFVQSLVENYNELSADGILTEITRLRRFLKAAKLPKEESLGWTSLRFLEFVVGYVFFDSVPNLTLALRFFLALCVSVASCERSFSKLQLIKNCLRSTVN
;
A
#
# COMPACT_ATOMS: atom_id res chain seq x y z
N MET A 1 -12.28 59.97 21.06
CA MET A 1 -12.55 58.52 21.03
C MET A 1 -11.25 57.79 21.35
N PRO A 2 -11.03 57.34 22.60
CA PRO A 2 -9.79 56.65 22.99
C PRO A 2 -9.84 55.19 22.55
N GLY A 3 -8.82 54.76 21.80
CA GLY A 3 -8.67 53.38 21.32
C GLY A 3 -8.49 52.40 22.47
N LYS A 4 -9.34 51.37 22.52
CA LYS A 4 -9.11 50.18 23.34
C LYS A 4 -7.91 49.43 22.76
N LYS A 5 -6.77 49.48 23.44
CA LYS A 5 -5.68 48.52 23.25
C LYS A 5 -6.19 47.16 23.71
N ALA A 6 -6.25 46.20 22.79
CA ALA A 6 -6.38 44.79 23.14
C ALA A 6 -5.14 44.42 23.95
N ALA A 7 -5.32 44.08 25.22
CA ALA A 7 -4.30 43.40 25.98
C ALA A 7 -4.29 41.96 25.48
N ASP A 8 -3.20 41.55 24.83
CA ASP A 8 -2.91 40.13 24.64
C ASP A 8 -2.78 39.53 26.05
N GLU A 9 -3.79 38.77 26.48
CA GLU A 9 -3.67 37.90 27.66
C GLU A 9 -2.66 36.81 27.31
N SER A 10 -1.44 36.92 27.86
CA SER A 10 -0.44 35.86 27.74
C SER A 10 -1.01 34.58 28.35
N LEU A 11 -1.00 33.50 27.58
CA LEU A 11 -1.44 32.17 28.04
C LEU A 11 -0.62 31.77 29.28
N THR A 12 -1.27 31.13 30.24
CA THR A 12 -0.56 30.52 31.38
C THR A 12 0.28 29.34 30.88
N LEU A 13 1.40 29.05 31.55
CA LEU A 13 2.28 27.93 31.20
C LEU A 13 1.54 26.58 31.03
N ASP A 14 0.51 26.35 31.85
CA ASP A 14 -0.34 25.15 31.76
C ASP A 14 -1.18 25.11 30.48
N GLN A 15 -1.67 26.27 30.05
CA GLN A 15 -2.43 26.40 28.80
C GLN A 15 -1.51 26.28 27.58
N GLU A 16 -0.30 26.81 27.63
CA GLU A 16 0.72 26.60 26.57
C GLU A 16 1.10 25.13 26.44
N LEU A 17 1.33 24.45 27.58
CA LEU A 17 1.63 23.01 27.60
C LEU A 17 0.47 22.19 27.00
N LYS A 18 -0.76 22.49 27.41
CA LYS A 18 -1.96 21.84 26.89
C LYS A 18 -2.13 22.07 25.39
N ASN A 19 -1.93 23.29 24.91
CA ASN A 19 -1.98 23.60 23.48
C ASN A 19 -0.90 22.83 22.71
N SER A 20 0.33 22.77 23.23
CA SER A 20 1.42 22.01 22.61
C SER A 20 1.12 20.50 22.53
N MET A 21 0.49 19.93 23.57
CA MET A 21 0.05 18.53 23.56
C MET A 21 -1.05 18.27 22.51
N LEU A 22 -2.03 19.17 22.41
CA LEU A 22 -3.09 19.08 21.41
C LEU A 22 -2.54 19.17 19.99
N GLU A 23 -1.59 20.09 19.73
CA GLU A 23 -0.90 20.18 18.44
C GLU A 23 -0.14 18.89 18.08
N CYS A 24 0.43 18.20 19.07
CA CYS A 24 1.10 16.92 18.87
C CYS A 24 0.10 15.81 18.48
N ILE A 25 -1.08 15.79 19.12
CA ILE A 25 -2.15 14.84 18.81
C ILE A 25 -2.73 15.09 17.43
N ASP A 26 -3.01 16.34 17.08
CA ASP A 26 -3.54 16.73 15.77
C ASP A 26 -2.57 16.35 14.66
N ARG A 27 -1.28 16.60 14.85
CA ARG A 27 -0.24 16.18 13.91
C ARG A 27 -0.18 14.67 13.77
N PHE A 28 -0.22 13.95 14.88
CA PHE A 28 -0.24 12.48 14.86
C PHE A 28 -1.44 11.94 14.06
N GLN A 29 -2.63 12.49 14.32
CA GLN A 29 -3.85 12.14 13.60
C GLN A 29 -3.70 12.41 12.10
N GLN A 30 -3.21 13.60 11.73
CA GLN A 30 -2.99 13.98 10.34
C GLN A 30 -2.00 13.06 9.62
N GLU A 31 -0.89 12.68 10.26
CA GLU A 31 0.09 11.75 9.70
C GLU A 31 -0.48 10.34 9.50
N VAL A 32 -1.25 9.83 10.48
CA VAL A 32 -1.93 8.54 10.38
C VAL A 32 -2.95 8.56 9.24
N ASP A 33 -3.79 9.59 9.15
CA ASP A 33 -4.78 9.72 8.09
C ASP A 33 -4.14 9.82 6.71
N THR A 34 -3.04 10.58 6.60
CA THR A 34 -2.29 10.70 5.35
C THR A 34 -1.71 9.34 4.93
N ARG A 35 -1.20 8.56 5.88
CA ARG A 35 -0.66 7.22 5.62
C ARG A 35 -1.75 6.23 5.20
N CYS A 36 -2.90 6.24 5.88
CA CYS A 36 -4.05 5.41 5.54
C CYS A 36 -4.53 5.70 4.12
N LYS A 37 -4.74 6.98 3.78
CA LYS A 37 -5.12 7.39 2.41
C LYS A 37 -4.10 6.95 1.35
N GLY A 38 -2.81 7.01 1.68
CA GLY A 38 -1.75 6.49 0.82
C GLY A 38 -1.86 4.98 0.59
N MET A 39 -2.12 4.21 1.65
CA MET A 39 -2.34 2.76 1.56
C MET A 39 -3.61 2.42 0.77
N ASP A 40 -4.71 3.15 0.96
CA ASP A 40 -5.95 2.95 0.21
C ASP A 40 -5.73 3.20 -1.29
N CYS A 41 -5.02 4.27 -1.65
CA CYS A 41 -4.66 4.56 -3.05
C CYS A 41 -3.82 3.44 -3.70
N ILE A 42 -2.87 2.86 -2.94
CA ILE A 42 -2.09 1.71 -3.42
C ILE A 42 -2.98 0.47 -3.55
N SER A 43 -3.86 0.23 -2.58
CA SER A 43 -4.82 -0.88 -2.59
C SER A 43 -5.72 -0.82 -3.83
N ASP A 44 -6.29 0.35 -4.12
CA ASP A 44 -7.14 0.59 -5.29
C ASP A 44 -6.37 0.36 -6.60
N ARG A 45 -5.15 0.90 -6.70
CA ARG A 45 -4.30 0.77 -7.88
C ARG A 45 -3.94 -0.68 -8.20
N PHE A 46 -3.68 -1.49 -7.17
CA PHE A 46 -3.31 -2.89 -7.30
C PHE A 46 -4.48 -3.85 -7.07
N ALA A 47 -5.73 -3.35 -7.02
CA ALA A 47 -6.92 -4.15 -6.74
C ALA A 47 -7.06 -5.35 -7.69
N VAL A 48 -6.60 -5.23 -8.94
CA VAL A 48 -6.59 -6.34 -9.91
C VAL A 48 -5.80 -7.57 -9.45
N LEU A 49 -4.82 -7.40 -8.55
CA LEU A 49 -4.00 -8.48 -8.00
C LEU A 49 -4.63 -9.18 -6.80
N GLU A 50 -5.77 -8.68 -6.32
CA GLU A 50 -6.54 -9.36 -5.29
C GLU A 50 -7.11 -10.68 -5.84
N SER A 51 -7.03 -11.75 -5.05
CA SER A 51 -7.52 -13.08 -5.41
C SER A 51 -8.98 -13.08 -5.88
N SER A 52 -9.84 -12.37 -5.14
CA SER A 52 -11.25 -12.15 -5.48
C SER A 52 -11.40 -11.57 -6.89
N ASN A 53 -10.59 -10.54 -7.21
CA ASN A 53 -10.60 -9.89 -8.50
C ASN A 53 -10.03 -10.75 -9.64
N LEU A 54 -8.96 -11.49 -9.36
CA LEU A 54 -8.36 -12.43 -10.32
C LEU A 54 -9.30 -13.58 -10.66
N ILE A 55 -10.13 -14.05 -9.73
CA ILE A 55 -10.90 -15.29 -9.88
C ILE A 55 -12.36 -15.03 -10.28
N GLU A 56 -13.03 -14.08 -9.62
CA GLU A 56 -14.49 -13.94 -9.67
C GLU A 56 -14.97 -12.71 -10.43
N THR A 57 -14.15 -11.66 -10.54
CA THR A 57 -14.59 -10.38 -11.14
C THR A 57 -15.08 -10.54 -12.57
N SER A 58 -16.23 -9.92 -12.86
CA SER A 58 -16.89 -9.99 -14.15
C SER A 58 -16.06 -9.33 -15.26
N LYS A 59 -16.39 -9.65 -16.51
CA LYS A 59 -15.71 -9.06 -17.69
C LYS A 59 -15.93 -7.55 -17.83
N THR A 60 -16.93 -6.97 -17.16
CA THR A 60 -17.27 -5.54 -17.25
C THR A 60 -16.50 -4.69 -16.26
N GLU A 61 -16.22 -5.22 -15.06
CA GLU A 61 -15.51 -4.51 -14.00
C GLU A 61 -14.00 -4.71 -14.09
N LEU A 62 -13.54 -5.87 -14.57
CA LEU A 62 -12.13 -6.20 -14.68
C LEU A 62 -11.30 -5.16 -15.46
N PRO A 63 -11.76 -4.61 -16.60
CA PRO A 63 -11.01 -3.60 -17.33
C PRO A 63 -10.76 -2.32 -16.53
N LYS A 64 -11.64 -1.95 -15.59
CA LYS A 64 -11.47 -0.75 -14.76
C LYS A 64 -10.29 -0.92 -13.80
N PHE A 65 -10.17 -2.07 -13.16
CA PHE A 65 -9.05 -2.38 -12.28
C PHE A 65 -7.73 -2.47 -13.04
N VAL A 66 -7.75 -3.07 -14.24
CA VAL A 66 -6.58 -3.12 -15.12
C VAL A 66 -6.15 -1.72 -15.54
N GLN A 67 -7.10 -0.86 -15.88
CA GLN A 67 -6.82 0.51 -16.30
C GLN A 67 -6.15 1.32 -15.17
N SER A 68 -6.68 1.21 -13.95
CA SER A 68 -6.11 1.88 -12.77
C SER A 68 -4.64 1.50 -12.52
N LEU A 69 -4.29 0.24 -12.77
CA LEU A 69 -2.91 -0.24 -12.67
C LEU A 69 -2.05 0.35 -13.80
N VAL A 70 -2.45 0.18 -15.06
CA VAL A 70 -1.65 0.53 -16.24
C VAL A 70 -1.40 2.02 -16.39
N GLU A 71 -2.29 2.88 -15.87
CA GLU A 71 -2.11 4.34 -15.85
C GLU A 71 -0.78 4.79 -15.23
N ASN A 72 -0.23 4.02 -14.28
CA ASN A 72 0.99 4.36 -13.56
C ASN A 72 2.21 3.50 -13.97
N TYR A 73 2.01 2.49 -14.81
CA TYR A 73 3.03 1.50 -15.16
C TYR A 73 2.96 1.21 -16.67
N ASN A 74 3.72 1.97 -17.45
CA ASN A 74 3.71 1.87 -18.92
C ASN A 74 4.30 0.55 -19.44
N GLU A 75 5.01 -0.19 -18.58
CA GLU A 75 5.56 -1.51 -18.87
C GLU A 75 4.48 -2.60 -18.92
N LEU A 76 3.29 -2.32 -18.40
CA LEU A 76 2.18 -3.27 -18.33
C LEU A 76 1.21 -3.07 -19.49
N SER A 77 0.87 -4.16 -20.16
CA SER A 77 -0.17 -4.16 -21.20
C SER A 77 -1.54 -4.48 -20.62
N ALA A 78 -2.50 -3.57 -20.78
CA ALA A 78 -3.88 -3.80 -20.34
C ALA A 78 -4.51 -5.05 -20.99
N ASP A 79 -4.38 -5.18 -22.32
CA ASP A 79 -4.86 -6.35 -23.06
C ASP A 79 -4.10 -7.64 -22.67
N GLY A 80 -2.79 -7.50 -22.44
CA GLY A 80 -1.96 -8.59 -21.91
C GLY A 80 -2.49 -9.13 -20.59
N ILE A 81 -2.73 -8.25 -19.61
CA ILE A 81 -3.27 -8.62 -18.30
C ILE A 81 -4.65 -9.29 -18.44
N LEU A 82 -5.56 -8.74 -19.25
CA LEU A 82 -6.91 -9.32 -19.43
C LEU A 82 -6.84 -10.74 -20.03
N THR A 83 -5.96 -10.94 -21.00
CA THR A 83 -5.71 -12.24 -21.62
C THR A 83 -5.11 -13.23 -20.63
N GLU A 84 -4.13 -12.79 -19.84
CA GLU A 84 -3.47 -13.57 -18.80
C GLU A 84 -4.42 -14.01 -17.70
N ILE A 85 -5.28 -13.12 -17.21
CA ILE A 85 -6.32 -13.44 -16.22
C ILE A 85 -7.29 -14.48 -16.77
N THR A 86 -7.66 -14.38 -18.04
CA THR A 86 -8.53 -15.37 -18.69
C THR A 86 -7.85 -16.74 -18.76
N ARG A 87 -6.56 -16.79 -19.11
CA ARG A 87 -5.75 -18.03 -19.11
C ARG A 87 -5.63 -18.62 -17.70
N LEU A 88 -5.33 -17.78 -16.71
CA LEU A 88 -5.25 -18.17 -15.30
C LEU A 88 -6.56 -18.81 -14.82
N ARG A 89 -7.70 -18.15 -15.05
CA ARG A 89 -9.03 -18.67 -14.68
C ARG A 89 -9.32 -20.02 -15.34
N ARG A 90 -8.89 -20.19 -16.60
CA ARG A 90 -9.03 -21.47 -17.32
C ARG A 90 -8.13 -22.55 -16.71
N PHE A 91 -6.89 -22.21 -16.37
CA PHE A 91 -5.95 -23.11 -15.72
C PHE A 91 -6.47 -23.57 -14.35
N LEU A 92 -6.91 -22.65 -13.49
CA LEU A 92 -7.45 -22.96 -12.17
C LEU A 92 -8.65 -23.93 -12.25
N LYS A 93 -9.54 -23.73 -13.23
CA LYS A 93 -10.66 -24.64 -13.49
C LYS A 93 -10.20 -26.04 -13.94
N ALA A 94 -9.17 -26.12 -14.79
CA ALA A 94 -8.64 -27.38 -15.28
C ALA A 94 -7.86 -28.16 -14.21
N ALA A 95 -7.10 -27.44 -13.37
CA ALA A 95 -6.30 -28.00 -12.29
C ALA A 95 -7.13 -28.46 -11.08
N LYS A 96 -8.45 -28.21 -11.08
CA LYS A 96 -9.38 -28.53 -9.98
C LYS A 96 -8.93 -27.97 -8.61
N LEU A 97 -8.27 -26.82 -8.62
CA LEU A 97 -7.88 -26.16 -7.37
C LEU A 97 -9.15 -25.74 -6.59
N PRO A 98 -9.19 -25.94 -5.26
CA PRO A 98 -10.31 -25.50 -4.45
C PRO A 98 -10.46 -23.99 -4.59
N LYS A 99 -11.64 -23.52 -5.02
CA LYS A 99 -11.89 -22.08 -5.17
C LYS A 99 -11.66 -21.33 -3.85
N GLU A 100 -12.10 -21.94 -2.75
CA GLU A 100 -11.95 -21.43 -1.39
C GLU A 100 -10.48 -21.21 -1.00
N GLU A 101 -9.58 -22.09 -1.45
CA GLU A 101 -8.14 -21.93 -1.22
C GLU A 101 -7.60 -20.75 -2.05
N SER A 102 -7.97 -20.69 -3.33
CA SER A 102 -7.49 -19.63 -4.24
C SER A 102 -8.02 -18.23 -3.91
N LEU A 103 -9.22 -18.12 -3.34
CA LEU A 103 -9.81 -16.86 -2.87
C LEU A 103 -9.09 -16.29 -1.66
N GLY A 104 -8.45 -17.13 -0.84
CA GLY A 104 -7.67 -16.70 0.32
C GLY A 104 -6.21 -16.34 0.00
N TRP A 105 -5.80 -16.38 -1.26
CA TRP A 105 -4.39 -16.16 -1.62
C TRP A 105 -3.99 -14.69 -1.47
N THR A 106 -2.88 -14.48 -0.78
CA THR A 106 -2.16 -13.21 -0.81
C THR A 106 -1.38 -13.08 -2.12
N SER A 107 -1.01 -11.86 -2.49
CA SER A 107 -0.17 -11.61 -3.67
C SER A 107 1.16 -12.36 -3.63
N LEU A 108 1.72 -12.58 -2.42
CA LEU A 108 2.93 -13.40 -2.24
C LEU A 108 2.66 -14.87 -2.57
N ARG A 109 1.57 -15.46 -2.04
CA ARG A 109 1.18 -16.85 -2.36
C ARG A 109 0.92 -17.03 -3.84
N PHE A 110 0.31 -16.03 -4.48
CA PHE A 110 0.08 -16.08 -5.92
C PHE A 110 1.40 -16.04 -6.72
N LEU A 111 2.37 -15.22 -6.32
CA LEU A 111 3.69 -15.23 -6.95
C LEU A 111 4.44 -16.56 -6.75
N GLU A 112 4.39 -17.12 -5.54
CA GLU A 112 4.95 -18.46 -5.24
C GLU A 112 4.32 -19.54 -6.14
N PHE A 113 3.00 -19.48 -6.33
CA PHE A 113 2.28 -20.37 -7.24
C PHE A 113 2.76 -20.23 -8.69
N VAL A 114 2.88 -18.99 -9.20
CA VAL A 114 3.38 -18.75 -10.56
C VAL A 114 4.78 -19.32 -10.77
N VAL A 115 5.66 -19.17 -9.78
CA VAL A 115 7.01 -19.73 -9.82
C VAL A 115 6.99 -21.25 -9.73
N GLY A 116 6.22 -21.82 -8.81
CA GLY A 116 6.14 -23.26 -8.57
C GLY A 116 5.63 -24.06 -9.77
N TYR A 117 4.70 -23.49 -10.54
CA TYR A 117 4.14 -24.12 -11.74
C TYR A 117 4.85 -23.71 -13.04
N VAL A 118 5.96 -22.95 -12.97
CA VAL A 118 6.67 -22.43 -14.17
C VAL A 118 5.70 -21.66 -15.08
N PHE A 119 4.76 -20.94 -14.48
CA PHE A 119 3.65 -20.29 -15.18
C PHE A 119 4.02 -18.87 -15.65
N PHE A 120 5.24 -18.40 -15.35
CA PHE A 120 5.70 -17.04 -15.63
C PHE A 120 5.62 -16.67 -17.12
N ASP A 121 5.88 -17.60 -18.03
CA ASP A 121 5.77 -17.38 -19.49
C ASP A 121 4.31 -17.21 -19.93
N SER A 122 3.37 -17.79 -19.18
CA SER A 122 1.93 -17.71 -19.48
C SER A 122 1.28 -16.46 -18.94
N VAL A 123 1.84 -15.87 -17.88
CA VAL A 123 1.34 -14.66 -17.20
C VAL A 123 2.42 -13.61 -16.90
N PRO A 124 3.19 -13.15 -17.91
CA PRO A 124 4.31 -12.24 -17.69
C PRO A 124 3.90 -10.86 -17.13
N ASN A 125 2.79 -10.27 -17.57
CA ASN A 125 2.34 -8.96 -17.08
C ASN A 125 1.85 -9.05 -15.62
N LEU A 126 1.08 -10.09 -15.26
CA LEU A 126 0.67 -10.32 -13.88
C LEU A 126 1.89 -10.59 -12.99
N THR A 127 2.86 -11.37 -13.47
CA THR A 127 4.11 -11.63 -12.74
C THR A 127 4.86 -10.33 -12.47
N LEU A 128 4.94 -9.45 -13.46
CA LEU A 128 5.59 -8.14 -13.32
C LEU A 128 4.83 -7.24 -12.34
N ALA A 129 3.50 -7.17 -12.45
CA ALA A 129 2.66 -6.40 -11.55
C ALA A 129 2.77 -6.88 -10.09
N LEU A 130 2.81 -8.19 -9.85
CA LEU A 130 3.05 -8.77 -8.52
C LEU A 130 4.41 -8.36 -7.96
N ARG A 131 5.45 -8.36 -8.80
CA ARG A 131 6.78 -7.93 -8.39
C ARG A 131 6.81 -6.45 -8.05
N PHE A 132 6.11 -5.59 -8.81
CA PHE A 132 5.98 -4.17 -8.47
C PHE A 132 5.30 -3.97 -7.13
N PHE A 133 4.16 -4.63 -6.91
CA PHE A 133 3.43 -4.53 -5.64
C PHE A 133 4.28 -5.01 -4.45
N LEU A 134 4.87 -6.21 -4.55
CA LEU A 134 5.67 -6.79 -3.48
C LEU A 134 6.95 -5.99 -3.23
N ALA A 135 7.62 -5.50 -4.27
CA ALA A 135 8.78 -4.63 -4.12
C ALA A 135 8.41 -3.32 -3.40
N LEU A 136 7.25 -2.75 -3.69
CA LEU A 136 6.74 -1.58 -2.99
C LEU A 136 6.54 -1.88 -1.50
N CYS A 137 5.81 -2.96 -1.15
CA CYS A 137 5.60 -3.37 0.24
C CYS A 137 6.92 -3.63 0.98
N VAL A 138 7.85 -4.36 0.36
CA VAL A 138 9.15 -4.70 0.96
C VAL A 138 10.01 -3.44 1.13
N SER A 139 10.00 -2.51 0.18
CA SER A 139 10.77 -1.28 0.30
C SER A 139 10.28 -0.41 1.46
N VAL A 140 8.96 -0.24 1.60
CA VAL A 140 8.34 0.53 2.70
C VAL A 140 8.72 -0.10 4.05
N ALA A 141 8.52 -1.41 4.21
CA ALA A 141 8.88 -2.11 5.44
C ALA A 141 10.38 -2.04 5.77
N SER A 142 11.23 -2.11 4.74
CA SER A 142 12.69 -1.99 4.88
C SER A 142 13.12 -0.58 5.29
N CYS A 143 12.51 0.45 4.69
CA CYS A 143 12.74 1.85 5.05
C CYS A 143 12.35 2.10 6.51
N GLU A 144 11.15 1.69 6.93
CA GLU A 144 10.70 1.84 8.32
C GLU A 144 11.63 1.17 9.33
N ARG A 145 12.06 -0.07 9.04
CA ARG A 145 13.04 -0.79 9.87
C ARG A 145 14.38 -0.05 9.93
N SER A 146 14.84 0.51 8.81
CA SER A 146 16.11 1.23 8.73
C SER A 146 16.06 2.56 9.49
N PHE A 147 14.96 3.30 9.37
CA PHE A 147 14.73 4.53 10.15
C PHE A 147 14.64 4.25 11.65
N SER A 148 13.97 3.18 12.07
CA SER A 148 13.92 2.77 13.48
C SER A 148 15.32 2.52 14.05
N LYS A 149 16.19 1.82 13.29
CA LYS A 149 17.61 1.62 13.66
C LYS A 149 18.38 2.93 13.75
N LEU A 150 18.21 3.82 12.76
CA LEU A 150 18.87 5.12 12.75
C LEU A 150 18.45 5.96 13.96
N GLN A 151 17.18 5.90 14.34
CA GLN A 151 16.65 6.60 15.52
C GLN A 151 17.26 6.08 16.82
N LEU A 152 17.45 4.76 16.96
CA LEU A 152 18.16 4.18 18.11
C LEU A 152 19.61 4.66 18.19
N ILE A 153 20.34 4.66 17.07
CA ILE A 153 21.73 5.17 17.01
C ILE A 153 21.77 6.65 17.41
N LYS A 154 20.89 7.48 16.83
CA LYS A 154 20.80 8.91 17.12
C LYS A 154 20.54 9.17 18.61
N ASN A 155 19.63 8.40 19.22
CA ASN A 155 19.30 8.54 20.63
C ASN A 155 20.47 8.12 21.54
N CYS A 156 21.15 7.01 21.20
CA CYS A 156 22.33 6.54 21.92
C CYS A 156 23.47 7.57 21.90
N LEU A 157 23.74 8.17 20.73
CA LEU A 157 24.76 9.22 20.63
C LEU A 157 24.37 10.45 21.46
N ARG A 158 23.10 10.87 21.43
CA ARG A 158 22.63 12.01 22.23
C ARG A 158 22.73 11.76 23.74
N SER A 159 22.52 10.53 24.21
CA SER A 159 22.64 10.19 25.63
C SER A 159 24.07 10.02 26.11
N THR A 160 25.04 9.82 25.21
CA THR A 160 26.47 9.61 25.55
C THR A 160 27.28 10.92 25.55
N VAL A 161 26.73 11.99 24.97
CA VAL A 161 27.38 13.33 24.92
C VAL A 161 26.95 14.22 26.12
N ASN A 162 26.22 13.66 27.08
CA ASN A 162 26.01 14.22 28.42
C ASN A 162 26.79 13.42 29.45
#